data_AF-A0A2A9NGV1-F1
#
_entry.id   AF-A0A2A9NGV1-F1
#
_cell.length_a   1.000
_cell.length_b   1.000
_cell.length_c   1.000
_cell.angle_alpha   90.00
_cell.angle_beta   90.00
_cell.angle_gamma   90.00
#
_symmetry.space_group_name_H-M   'P 1'
#
loop_
_entity.id
_entity.type
_entity.pdbx_description
1 polymer ?
#
loop_
_entity_poly.entity_id
_entity_poly.type
_entity_poly.pdbx_seq_one_letter_code
_entity_poly.pdbx_strand_id
1 'polypeptide(L)'
;MGVLYPDNKHRADRVNQLANEITYIQEQVKQAIQDEAAHDKKSLAMLESTAKKQGFKTFDEYIADVEKQLSPDDRKRYQDMKTDFLSKDKRIDIALKTGIGFLGIGIKTGLTGMAIVTLFRGSLLRVSLQAIGVALLKFLIGQFKEGTALFRAAGNIIQTVFKGELLSGKVLAAFKVFKVVGAILSVLGIALDAITLIYEAIDGAKQRTDFQNATKELCVRRLTTKKIHQYVRTTLTFSGEAQAIIDYTRSLQELVEAGILSQEVADEKVKQRMLQFEPKIKEALSKIDDETVYRMLQQQDIISRSWTNEDPSFAEIEKMIAQGLLSRARWGLDWIVISMRVTGVPYITLFDLQ
;
A
#
# COMPACT_ATOMS: atom_id res chain seq x y z
N MET A 1 1.03 -39.40 3.16
CA MET A 1 0.24 -38.51 4.06
C MET A 1 0.83 -38.67 5.44
N GLY A 2 1.48 -37.63 5.96
CA GLY A 2 2.09 -37.70 7.30
C GLY A 2 1.04 -37.79 8.41
N VAL A 3 1.44 -38.32 9.57
CA VAL A 3 0.54 -38.54 10.71
C VAL A 3 0.46 -37.25 11.54
N LEU A 4 -0.73 -36.65 11.62
CA LEU A 4 -0.97 -35.53 12.53
C LEU A 4 -1.30 -36.07 13.92
N TYR A 5 -0.54 -35.67 14.93
CA TYR A 5 -0.82 -36.07 16.30
C TYR A 5 -2.12 -35.40 16.80
N PRO A 6 -3.00 -36.11 17.54
CA PRO A 6 -4.29 -35.57 17.96
C PRO A 6 -4.23 -34.24 18.73
N ASP A 7 -3.18 -34.02 19.52
CA ASP A 7 -2.94 -32.81 20.30
C ASP A 7 -2.50 -31.60 19.44
N ASN A 8 -2.06 -31.84 18.21
CA ASN A 8 -1.64 -30.82 17.25
C ASN A 8 -2.74 -30.40 16.28
N LYS A 9 -3.93 -31.02 16.32
CA LYS A 9 -5.04 -30.70 15.42
C LYS A 9 -5.41 -29.21 15.45
N HIS A 10 -5.62 -28.64 16.63
CA HIS A 10 -5.98 -27.23 16.76
C HIS A 10 -4.89 -26.27 16.25
N ARG A 11 -3.62 -26.63 16.40
CA ARG A 11 -2.50 -25.82 15.92
C ARG A 11 -2.43 -25.84 14.40
N ALA A 12 -2.57 -27.01 13.81
CA ALA A 12 -2.63 -27.18 12.36
C ALA A 12 -3.81 -26.41 11.76
N ASP A 13 -5.00 -26.52 12.37
CA ASP A 13 -6.20 -25.80 11.97
C ASP A 13 -5.99 -24.27 12.04
N ARG A 14 -5.35 -23.77 13.11
CA ARG A 14 -5.03 -22.34 13.25
C ARG A 14 -4.03 -21.85 12.21
N VAL A 15 -3.00 -22.62 11.92
CA VAL A 15 -2.02 -22.30 10.86
C VAL A 15 -2.71 -22.20 9.50
N ASN A 16 -3.56 -23.17 9.14
CA ASN A 16 -4.34 -23.16 7.90
C ASN A 16 -5.30 -21.96 7.86
N GLN A 17 -5.97 -21.66 8.97
CA GLN A 17 -6.86 -20.52 9.08
C GLN A 17 -6.11 -19.20 8.81
N LEU A 18 -4.99 -18.97 9.51
CA LEU A 18 -4.19 -17.75 9.35
C LEU A 18 -3.67 -17.59 7.92
N ALA A 19 -3.22 -18.69 7.30
CA ALA A 19 -2.77 -18.68 5.91
C ALA A 19 -3.91 -18.27 4.95
N ASN A 20 -5.09 -18.89 5.08
CA ASN A 20 -6.26 -18.58 4.26
C ASN A 20 -6.73 -17.13 4.44
N GLU A 21 -6.70 -16.60 5.66
CA GLU A 21 -7.05 -15.21 5.92
C GLU A 21 -6.05 -14.23 5.31
N ILE A 22 -4.75 -14.54 5.36
CA ILE A 22 -3.73 -13.74 4.67
C ILE A 22 -4.01 -13.71 3.16
N THR A 23 -4.24 -14.87 2.54
CA THR A 23 -4.60 -14.98 1.12
C THR A 23 -5.86 -14.18 0.78
N TYR A 24 -6.88 -14.26 1.62
CA TYR A 24 -8.10 -13.49 1.44
C TYR A 24 -7.85 -11.97 1.51
N ILE A 25 -7.09 -11.50 2.50
CA ILE A 25 -6.73 -10.07 2.60
C ILE A 25 -5.90 -9.62 1.40
N GLN A 26 -5.01 -10.48 0.88
CA GLN A 26 -4.22 -10.19 -0.33
C GLN A 26 -5.10 -10.02 -1.56
N GLU A 27 -6.12 -10.87 -1.74
CA GLU A 27 -7.06 -10.72 -2.85
C GLU A 27 -7.88 -9.43 -2.70
N GLN A 28 -8.27 -9.05 -1.47
CA GLN A 28 -8.92 -7.76 -1.22
C GLN A 28 -8.01 -6.57 -1.60
N VAL A 29 -6.71 -6.64 -1.30
CA VAL A 29 -5.73 -5.64 -1.71
C VAL A 29 -5.63 -5.56 -3.24
N LYS A 30 -5.55 -6.71 -3.91
CA LYS A 30 -5.49 -6.79 -5.38
C LYS A 30 -6.73 -6.19 -6.03
N GLN A 31 -7.92 -6.51 -5.54
CA GLN A 31 -9.17 -5.93 -6.03
C GLN A 31 -9.18 -4.42 -5.83
N ALA A 32 -8.84 -3.92 -4.63
CA ALA A 32 -8.83 -2.49 -4.35
C ALA A 32 -7.86 -1.71 -5.27
N ILE A 33 -6.71 -2.29 -5.62
CA ILE A 33 -5.77 -1.68 -6.59
C ILE A 33 -6.36 -1.63 -8.00
N GLN A 34 -7.13 -2.65 -8.40
CA GLN A 34 -7.79 -2.68 -9.70
C GLN A 34 -8.91 -1.65 -9.78
N ASP A 35 -9.72 -1.57 -8.73
CA ASP A 35 -10.79 -0.58 -8.60
C ASP A 35 -10.20 0.84 -8.65
N GLU A 36 -9.11 1.08 -7.91
CA GLU A 36 -8.40 2.35 -7.92
C GLU A 36 -7.89 2.71 -9.33
N ALA A 37 -7.28 1.76 -10.05
CA ALA A 37 -6.82 2.00 -11.41
C ALA A 37 -7.98 2.33 -12.37
N ALA A 38 -9.17 1.78 -12.15
CA ALA A 38 -10.36 2.12 -12.91
C ALA A 38 -10.86 3.55 -12.58
N HIS A 39 -10.89 3.92 -11.30
CA HIS A 39 -11.20 5.28 -10.86
C HIS A 39 -10.22 6.32 -11.41
N ASP A 40 -8.93 6.01 -11.42
CA ASP A 40 -7.89 6.87 -11.98
C ASP A 40 -8.08 7.12 -13.48
N LYS A 41 -8.38 6.07 -14.25
CA LYS A 41 -8.67 6.23 -15.69
C LYS A 41 -9.88 7.12 -15.94
N LYS A 42 -10.94 6.94 -15.15
CA LYS A 42 -12.15 7.77 -15.25
C LYS A 42 -11.84 9.24 -14.89
N SER A 43 -11.09 9.46 -13.81
CA SER A 43 -10.68 10.78 -13.36
C SER A 43 -9.79 11.47 -14.38
N LEU A 44 -8.85 10.73 -14.97
CA LEU A 44 -8.00 11.23 -16.06
C LEU A 44 -8.84 11.71 -17.24
N ALA A 45 -9.78 10.89 -17.74
CA ALA A 45 -10.64 11.29 -18.86
C ALA A 45 -11.46 12.57 -18.56
N MET A 46 -11.93 12.73 -17.32
CA MET A 46 -12.60 13.96 -16.89
C MET A 46 -11.64 15.16 -16.90
N LEU A 47 -10.44 14.99 -16.35
CA LEU A 47 -9.40 16.03 -16.32
C LEU A 47 -8.95 16.43 -17.74
N GLU A 48 -8.84 15.48 -18.66
CA GLU A 48 -8.57 15.75 -20.08
C GLU A 48 -9.66 16.61 -20.71
N SER A 49 -10.93 16.30 -20.43
CA SER A 49 -12.06 17.11 -20.90
C SER A 49 -12.02 18.52 -20.31
N THR A 50 -11.70 18.67 -19.02
CA THR A 50 -11.55 19.96 -18.36
C THR A 50 -10.40 20.77 -18.96
N ALA A 51 -9.25 20.14 -19.20
CA ALA A 51 -8.10 20.79 -19.83
C ALA A 51 -8.44 21.32 -21.23
N LYS A 52 -9.16 20.55 -22.05
CA LYS A 52 -9.63 20.99 -23.37
C LYS A 52 -10.58 22.19 -23.29
N LYS A 53 -11.52 22.18 -22.34
CA LYS A 53 -12.41 23.32 -22.09
C LYS A 53 -11.64 24.59 -21.68
N GLN A 54 -10.50 24.42 -21.02
CA GLN A 54 -9.59 25.52 -20.65
C GLN A 54 -8.65 25.94 -21.77
N GLY A 55 -8.81 25.40 -22.99
CA GLY A 55 -8.04 25.82 -24.17
C GLY A 55 -6.72 25.08 -24.39
N PHE A 56 -6.39 24.07 -23.58
CA PHE A 56 -5.21 23.24 -23.80
C PHE A 56 -5.47 22.22 -24.92
N LYS A 57 -4.49 21.98 -25.80
CA LYS A 57 -4.64 21.00 -26.89
C LYS A 57 -4.51 19.57 -26.36
N THR A 58 -3.62 19.39 -25.40
CA THR A 58 -3.35 18.10 -24.77
C THR A 58 -3.34 18.22 -23.26
N PHE A 59 -3.53 17.10 -22.58
CA PHE A 59 -3.43 17.07 -21.13
C PHE A 59 -2.00 17.24 -20.63
N ASP A 60 -1.00 16.81 -21.40
CA ASP A 60 0.40 17.04 -21.05
C ASP A 60 0.77 18.53 -21.07
N GLU A 61 0.20 19.32 -22.01
CA GLU A 61 0.33 20.79 -21.98
C GLU A 61 -0.27 21.40 -20.72
N TYR A 62 -1.42 20.89 -20.28
CA TYR A 62 -2.06 21.31 -19.04
C TYR A 62 -1.20 20.97 -17.82
N ILE A 63 -0.69 19.74 -17.72
CA ILE A 63 0.23 19.35 -16.65
C ILE A 63 1.47 20.26 -16.63
N ALA A 64 2.05 20.56 -17.80
CA ALA A 64 3.19 21.44 -17.89
C ALA A 64 2.88 22.88 -17.42
N ASP A 65 1.67 23.39 -17.66
CA ASP A 65 1.22 24.69 -17.11
C ASP A 65 1.11 24.65 -15.58
N VAL A 66 0.57 23.55 -15.02
CA VAL A 66 0.48 23.34 -13.57
C VAL A 66 1.86 23.24 -12.94
N GLU A 67 2.78 22.48 -13.54
CA GLU A 67 4.16 22.33 -13.07
C GLU A 67 4.90 23.69 -13.01
N LYS A 68 4.65 24.59 -13.96
CA LYS A 68 5.24 25.94 -13.98
C LYS A 68 4.78 26.82 -12.81
N GLN A 69 3.63 26.52 -12.23
CA GLN A 69 3.06 27.26 -11.11
C GLN A 69 3.48 26.70 -9.75
N LEU A 70 4.11 25.51 -9.72
CA LEU A 70 4.74 24.98 -8.52
C LEU A 70 5.97 25.80 -8.11
N SER A 71 6.21 25.85 -6.80
CA SER A 71 7.48 26.32 -6.25
C SER A 71 8.65 25.50 -6.83
N PRO A 72 9.88 26.06 -6.91
CA PRO A 72 11.04 25.30 -7.39
C PRO A 72 11.26 23.97 -6.65
N ASP A 73 11.07 23.97 -5.33
CA ASP A 73 11.22 22.78 -4.49
C ASP A 73 10.14 21.73 -4.77
N ASP A 74 8.88 22.15 -4.91
CA ASP A 74 7.77 21.22 -5.19
C ASP A 74 7.83 20.69 -6.61
N ARG A 75 8.22 21.53 -7.58
CA ARG A 75 8.48 21.09 -8.95
C ARG A 75 9.58 20.04 -8.96
N LYS A 76 10.69 20.27 -8.26
CA LYS A 76 11.77 19.29 -8.16
C LYS A 76 11.28 17.97 -7.57
N ARG A 77 10.54 18.01 -6.44
CA ARG A 77 9.94 16.81 -5.83
C ARG A 77 9.03 16.06 -6.80
N TYR A 78 8.22 16.78 -7.57
CA TYR A 78 7.38 16.17 -8.60
C TYR A 78 8.21 15.47 -9.68
N GLN A 79 9.26 16.12 -10.20
CA GLN A 79 10.13 15.55 -11.23
C GLN A 79 10.93 14.34 -10.71
N ASP A 80 11.42 14.40 -9.47
CA ASP A 80 12.11 13.29 -8.82
C ASP A 80 11.18 12.08 -8.74
N MET A 81 9.94 12.28 -8.26
CA MET A 81 8.92 11.24 -8.21
C MET A 81 8.53 10.70 -9.60
N LYS A 82 8.34 11.59 -10.57
CA LYS A 82 8.02 11.23 -11.96
C LYS A 82 9.11 10.33 -12.53
N THR A 83 10.38 10.67 -12.32
CA THR A 83 11.54 9.86 -12.72
C THR A 83 11.54 8.51 -12.01
N ASP A 84 11.29 8.50 -10.71
CA ASP A 84 11.25 7.29 -9.90
C ASP A 84 10.12 6.34 -10.28
N PHE A 85 8.97 6.83 -10.76
CA PHE A 85 7.79 5.97 -11.03
C PHE A 85 7.47 5.70 -12.50
N LEU A 86 7.71 6.63 -13.42
CA LEU A 86 7.23 6.52 -14.82
C LEU A 86 7.68 5.23 -15.52
N SER A 87 8.89 4.76 -15.20
CA SER A 87 9.46 3.55 -15.80
C SER A 87 9.00 2.25 -15.13
N LYS A 88 8.30 2.33 -13.99
CA LYS A 88 8.05 1.17 -13.12
C LYS A 88 6.67 0.57 -13.27
N ASP A 89 5.62 1.39 -13.39
CA ASP A 89 4.24 0.89 -13.58
C ASP A 89 3.31 1.96 -14.18
N LYS A 90 2.60 1.62 -15.26
CA LYS A 90 1.67 2.53 -15.95
C LYS A 90 0.54 3.04 -15.05
N ARG A 91 0.12 2.28 -14.04
CA ARG A 91 -0.94 2.72 -13.11
C ARG A 91 -0.48 3.91 -12.28
N ILE A 92 0.80 3.91 -11.91
CA ILE A 92 1.38 5.01 -11.13
C ILE A 92 1.56 6.26 -12.00
N ASP A 93 1.86 6.12 -13.29
CA ASP A 93 1.81 7.26 -14.23
C ASP A 93 0.41 7.89 -14.30
N ILE A 94 -0.64 7.07 -14.43
CA ILE A 94 -2.03 7.57 -14.46
C ILE A 94 -2.37 8.25 -13.12
N ALA A 95 -2.03 7.64 -11.99
CA ALA A 95 -2.25 8.23 -10.67
C ALA A 95 -1.54 9.59 -10.51
N LEU A 96 -0.30 9.66 -10.98
CA LEU A 96 0.51 10.87 -10.96
C LEU A 96 -0.12 11.98 -11.81
N LYS A 97 -0.53 11.65 -13.03
CA LYS A 97 -1.22 12.55 -13.97
C LYS A 97 -2.54 13.05 -13.40
N THR A 98 -3.32 12.16 -12.79
CA THR A 98 -4.57 12.51 -12.10
C THR A 98 -4.29 13.43 -10.92
N GLY A 99 -3.29 13.14 -10.08
CA GLY A 99 -2.93 13.95 -8.91
C GLY A 99 -2.49 15.37 -9.29
N ILE A 100 -1.62 15.51 -10.29
CA ILE A 100 -1.16 16.83 -10.76
C ILE A 100 -2.28 17.57 -11.51
N GLY A 101 -3.12 16.87 -12.28
CA GLY A 101 -4.26 17.48 -12.94
C GLY A 101 -5.29 18.02 -11.94
N PHE A 102 -5.54 17.27 -10.86
CA PHE A 102 -6.37 17.72 -9.75
C PHE A 102 -5.82 18.99 -9.07
N LEU A 103 -4.49 19.10 -8.95
CA LEU A 103 -3.86 20.32 -8.46
C LEU A 103 -4.13 21.51 -9.39
N GLY A 104 -4.11 21.28 -10.71
CA GLY A 104 -4.42 22.30 -11.70
C GLY A 104 -5.82 22.89 -11.56
N ILE A 105 -6.82 22.07 -11.19
CA ILE A 105 -8.16 22.58 -10.85
C ILE A 105 -8.04 23.58 -9.71
N GLY A 106 -7.37 23.19 -8.62
CA GLY A 106 -7.18 24.03 -7.45
C GLY A 106 -6.54 25.38 -7.77
N ILE A 107 -5.47 25.35 -8.56
CA ILE A 107 -4.78 26.56 -9.03
C ILE A 107 -5.73 27.49 -9.80
N LYS A 108 -6.50 26.94 -10.76
CA LYS A 108 -7.41 27.76 -11.58
C LYS A 108 -8.58 28.31 -10.77
N THR A 109 -9.01 27.61 -9.71
CA THR A 109 -10.02 28.12 -8.75
C THR A 109 -9.46 29.12 -7.72
N GLY A 110 -8.24 29.62 -7.93
CA GLY A 110 -7.65 30.64 -7.06
C GLY A 110 -7.18 30.13 -5.70
N LEU A 111 -6.84 28.84 -5.57
CA LEU A 111 -6.14 28.38 -4.37
C LEU A 111 -4.82 29.11 -4.19
N THR A 112 -4.56 29.53 -2.96
CA THR A 112 -3.32 30.25 -2.61
C THR A 112 -2.15 29.28 -2.50
N GLY A 113 -0.92 29.82 -2.49
CA GLY A 113 0.31 29.02 -2.44
C GLY A 113 0.32 27.93 -1.37
N MET A 114 -0.11 28.23 -0.14
CA MET A 114 -0.16 27.21 0.93
C MET A 114 -1.16 26.08 0.65
N ALA A 115 -2.34 26.40 0.11
CA ALA A 115 -3.35 25.39 -0.21
C ALA A 115 -2.91 24.51 -1.40
N ILE A 116 -2.24 25.09 -2.39
CA ILE A 116 -1.61 24.36 -3.51
C ILE A 116 -0.56 23.40 -2.95
N VAL A 117 0.34 23.86 -2.08
CA VAL A 117 1.37 23.01 -1.45
C VAL A 117 0.72 21.86 -0.69
N THR A 118 -0.31 22.14 0.11
CA THR A 118 -1.08 21.13 0.84
C THR A 118 -1.68 20.07 -0.09
N LEU A 119 -2.37 20.48 -1.15
CA LEU A 119 -2.99 19.55 -2.11
C LEU A 119 -1.96 18.75 -2.89
N PHE A 120 -0.87 19.39 -3.27
CA PHE A 120 0.25 18.75 -3.92
C PHE A 120 0.80 17.63 -3.02
N ARG A 121 1.11 17.95 -1.75
CA ARG A 121 1.53 16.95 -0.75
C ARG A 121 0.49 15.83 -0.59
N GLY A 122 -0.79 16.15 -0.49
CA GLY A 122 -1.86 15.14 -0.42
C GLY A 122 -1.88 14.21 -1.65
N SER A 123 -1.67 14.77 -2.85
CA SER A 123 -1.56 14.00 -4.09
C SER A 123 -0.31 13.12 -4.11
N LEU A 124 0.84 13.63 -3.64
CA LEU A 124 2.07 12.84 -3.49
C LEU A 124 1.88 11.67 -2.52
N LEU A 125 1.17 11.89 -1.41
CA LEU A 125 0.87 10.85 -0.43
C LEU A 125 0.03 9.75 -1.06
N ARG A 126 -1.05 10.13 -1.74
CA ARG A 126 -1.93 9.20 -2.46
C ARG A 126 -1.16 8.34 -3.45
N VAL A 127 -0.39 8.97 -4.34
CA VAL A 127 0.44 8.25 -5.35
C VAL A 127 1.44 7.31 -4.67
N SER A 128 2.05 7.73 -3.56
CA SER A 128 3.00 6.89 -2.81
C SER A 128 2.32 5.67 -2.17
N LEU A 129 1.12 5.85 -1.60
CA LEU A 129 0.34 4.75 -1.03
C LEU A 129 -0.15 3.77 -2.10
N GLN A 130 -0.56 4.27 -3.27
CA GLN A 130 -0.90 3.44 -4.42
C GLN A 130 0.32 2.67 -4.95
N ALA A 131 1.50 3.31 -5.01
CA ALA A 131 2.74 2.64 -5.37
C ALA A 131 3.12 1.53 -4.39
N ILE A 132 2.85 1.71 -3.10
CA ILE A 132 2.97 0.65 -2.08
C ILE A 132 2.02 -0.50 -2.40
N GLY A 133 0.73 -0.22 -2.65
CA GLY A 133 -0.25 -1.25 -3.04
C GLY A 133 0.19 -2.01 -4.30
N VAL A 134 0.58 -1.30 -5.34
CA VAL A 134 1.06 -1.91 -6.58
C VAL A 134 2.31 -2.75 -6.34
N ALA A 135 3.27 -2.27 -5.56
CA ALA A 135 4.47 -3.03 -5.20
C ALA A 135 4.11 -4.35 -4.51
N LEU A 136 3.13 -4.35 -3.61
CA LEU A 136 2.63 -5.56 -2.96
C LEU A 136 2.07 -6.56 -3.94
N LEU A 137 1.24 -6.10 -4.86
CA LEU A 137 0.75 -6.94 -5.93
C LEU A 137 1.90 -7.53 -6.76
N LYS A 138 2.94 -6.73 -7.06
CA LYS A 138 4.15 -7.20 -7.76
C LYS A 138 4.85 -8.30 -6.96
N PHE A 139 4.98 -8.14 -5.64
CA PHE A 139 5.54 -9.18 -4.77
C PHE A 139 4.71 -10.47 -4.77
N LEU A 140 3.37 -10.37 -4.76
CA LEU A 140 2.48 -11.53 -4.79
C LEU A 140 2.59 -12.35 -6.09
N ILE A 141 2.92 -11.70 -7.21
CA ILE A 141 3.11 -12.36 -8.50
C ILE A 141 4.58 -12.68 -8.81
N GLY A 142 5.46 -12.62 -7.81
CA GLY A 142 6.88 -12.97 -7.95
C GLY A 142 7.78 -11.90 -8.59
N GLN A 143 7.25 -10.70 -8.88
CA GLN A 143 7.99 -9.56 -9.44
C GLN A 143 8.69 -8.75 -8.34
N PHE A 144 9.62 -9.38 -7.62
CA PHE A 144 10.26 -8.80 -6.44
C PHE A 144 11.08 -7.54 -6.75
N LYS A 145 11.81 -7.52 -7.86
CA LYS A 145 12.67 -6.39 -8.23
C LYS A 145 11.84 -5.12 -8.46
N GLU A 146 10.75 -5.24 -9.21
CA GLU A 146 9.81 -4.17 -9.51
C GLU A 146 9.08 -3.72 -8.25
N GLY A 147 8.61 -4.67 -7.43
CA GLY A 147 7.99 -4.39 -6.14
C GLY A 147 8.91 -3.59 -5.22
N THR A 148 10.15 -4.04 -5.04
CA THR A 148 11.14 -3.33 -4.20
C THR A 148 11.45 -1.94 -4.74
N ALA A 149 11.55 -1.79 -6.07
CA ALA A 149 11.82 -0.50 -6.68
C ALA A 149 10.69 0.51 -6.46
N LEU A 150 9.42 0.09 -6.61
CA LEU A 150 8.25 0.92 -6.31
C LEU A 150 8.16 1.27 -4.82
N PHE A 151 8.45 0.30 -3.94
CA PHE A 151 8.47 0.53 -2.50
C PHE A 151 9.50 1.56 -2.08
N ARG A 152 10.72 1.46 -2.63
CA ARG A 152 11.81 2.39 -2.34
C ARG A 152 11.46 3.80 -2.82
N ALA A 153 10.92 3.92 -4.03
CA ALA A 153 10.46 5.19 -4.57
C ALA A 153 9.39 5.82 -3.67
N ALA A 154 8.34 5.09 -3.32
CA ALA A 154 7.30 5.56 -2.40
C ALA A 154 7.87 5.97 -1.03
N GLY A 155 8.73 5.14 -0.43
CA GLY A 155 9.37 5.43 0.84
C GLY A 155 10.27 6.67 0.80
N ASN A 156 11.01 6.88 -0.29
CA ASN A 156 11.82 8.07 -0.49
C ASN A 156 10.96 9.33 -0.57
N ILE A 157 9.90 9.32 -1.36
CA ILE A 157 8.97 10.45 -1.50
C ILE A 157 8.33 10.76 -0.15
N ILE A 158 7.86 9.75 0.56
CA ILE A 158 7.25 9.96 1.86
C ILE A 158 8.24 10.59 2.85
N GLN A 159 9.49 10.11 2.86
CA GLN A 159 10.52 10.67 3.73
C GLN A 159 10.94 12.09 3.34
N THR A 160 10.95 12.43 2.05
CA THR A 160 11.40 13.76 1.60
C THR A 160 10.29 14.81 1.69
N VAL A 161 9.05 14.42 1.35
CA VAL A 161 7.88 15.32 1.29
C VAL A 161 7.31 15.61 2.68
N PHE A 162 7.30 14.61 3.57
CA PHE A 162 6.61 14.72 4.86
C PHE A 162 7.55 14.79 6.07
N LYS A 163 8.86 14.98 5.86
CA LYS A 163 9.80 15.32 6.94
C LYS A 163 9.39 16.66 7.59
N GLY A 164 9.14 16.65 8.90
CA GLY A 164 9.01 17.86 9.73
C GLY A 164 7.60 18.29 10.11
N GLU A 165 6.59 18.18 9.24
CA GLU A 165 5.26 18.78 9.50
C GLU A 165 4.07 17.81 9.53
N LEU A 166 4.16 16.67 8.83
CA LEU A 166 2.98 15.81 8.57
C LEU A 166 3.09 14.42 9.17
N LEU A 167 4.31 13.96 9.42
CA LEU A 167 4.58 12.70 10.09
C LEU A 167 4.75 12.96 11.58
N SER A 168 3.64 13.17 12.28
CA SER A 168 3.60 12.89 13.72
C SER A 168 4.11 11.46 13.94
N GLY A 169 4.71 11.17 15.10
CA GLY A 169 5.49 9.95 15.34
C GLY A 169 4.81 8.64 14.92
N LYS A 170 3.47 8.59 14.93
CA LYS A 170 2.66 7.43 14.51
C LYS A 170 2.73 7.15 13.00
N VAL A 171 2.61 8.18 12.16
CA VAL A 171 2.67 8.00 10.70
C VAL A 171 4.10 7.64 10.29
N LEU A 172 5.11 8.24 10.92
CA LEU A 172 6.52 7.89 10.68
C LEU A 172 6.82 6.44 11.12
N ALA A 173 6.24 5.98 12.24
CA ALA A 173 6.33 4.60 12.71
C ALA A 173 5.67 3.61 11.73
N ALA A 174 4.50 3.96 11.20
CA ALA A 174 3.88 3.20 10.11
C ALA A 174 4.80 3.07 8.90
N PHE A 175 5.52 4.13 8.54
CA PHE A 175 6.46 4.09 7.43
C PHE A 175 7.77 3.33 7.74
N LYS A 176 8.14 3.16 9.01
CA LYS A 176 9.26 2.27 9.40
C LYS A 176 8.95 0.80 9.11
N VAL A 177 7.69 0.38 9.27
CA VAL A 177 7.26 -1.00 8.94
C VAL A 177 7.56 -1.30 7.46
N PHE A 178 7.47 -0.33 6.57
CA PHE A 178 7.79 -0.53 5.15
C PHE A 178 9.25 -0.88 4.85
N LYS A 179 10.21 -0.50 5.71
CA LYS A 179 11.59 -1.01 5.57
C LYS A 179 11.66 -2.52 5.81
N VAL A 180 10.77 -3.05 6.65
CA VAL A 180 10.69 -4.47 7.01
C VAL A 180 9.86 -5.28 6.02
N VAL A 181 8.90 -4.64 5.33
CA VAL A 181 8.00 -5.32 4.37
C VAL A 181 8.73 -6.07 3.26
N GLY A 182 9.85 -5.55 2.73
CA GLY A 182 10.67 -6.31 1.76
C GLY A 182 11.18 -7.66 2.29
N ALA A 183 11.45 -7.74 3.60
CA ALA A 183 11.83 -8.96 4.31
C ALA A 183 10.64 -9.79 4.83
N ILE A 184 9.41 -9.30 4.75
CA ILE A 184 8.21 -10.07 5.11
C ILE A 184 7.60 -10.72 3.87
N LEU A 185 7.58 -10.00 2.73
CA LEU A 185 6.89 -10.45 1.53
C LEU A 185 7.61 -11.58 0.78
N SER A 186 8.94 -11.66 0.87
CA SER A 186 9.70 -12.74 0.23
C SER A 186 9.48 -14.13 0.86
N VAL A 187 8.77 -14.25 1.98
CA VAL A 187 8.34 -15.55 2.53
C VAL A 187 6.85 -15.84 2.27
N LEU A 188 6.07 -14.95 1.67
CA LEU A 188 4.62 -15.18 1.49
C LEU A 188 4.30 -16.30 0.50
N GLY A 189 5.12 -16.50 -0.54
CA GLY A 189 5.02 -17.70 -1.39
C GLY A 189 5.40 -19.00 -0.67
N ILE A 190 6.21 -18.93 0.39
CA ILE A 190 6.78 -20.08 1.11
C ILE A 190 5.82 -20.62 2.19
N ALA A 191 4.81 -19.84 2.61
CA ALA A 191 3.94 -20.24 3.72
C ALA A 191 3.12 -21.51 3.42
N LEU A 192 2.72 -21.75 2.17
CA LEU A 192 2.00 -22.96 1.79
C LEU A 192 2.93 -24.19 1.78
N ASP A 193 4.16 -24.04 1.31
CA ASP A 193 5.15 -25.13 1.32
C ASP A 193 5.55 -25.51 2.75
N ALA A 194 5.69 -24.52 3.66
CA ALA A 194 6.01 -24.78 5.06
C ALA A 194 4.94 -25.63 5.77
N ILE A 195 3.65 -25.44 5.47
CA ILE A 195 2.56 -26.23 6.07
C ILE A 195 2.70 -27.70 5.69
N THR A 196 2.93 -28.00 4.40
CA THR A 196 3.07 -29.38 3.93
C THR A 196 4.24 -30.11 4.61
N LEU A 197 5.35 -29.41 4.87
CA LEU A 197 6.53 -29.99 5.51
C LEU A 197 6.35 -30.25 7.01
N ILE A 198 5.50 -29.48 7.72
CA ILE A 198 5.19 -29.77 9.14
C ILE A 198 4.39 -31.07 9.26
N TYR A 199 3.54 -31.38 8.28
CA TYR A 199 2.79 -32.63 8.27
C TYR A 199 3.68 -33.87 8.08
N GLU A 200 4.87 -33.72 7.46
CA GLU A 200 5.80 -34.83 7.22
C GLU A 200 6.69 -35.18 8.43
N ALA A 201 6.68 -34.36 9.48
CA ALA A 201 7.46 -34.64 10.69
C ALA A 201 6.90 -35.85 11.47
N ILE A 202 7.75 -36.86 11.72
CA ILE A 202 7.38 -38.10 12.43
C ILE A 202 7.31 -37.89 13.96
N ASP A 203 7.91 -36.84 14.50
CA ASP A 203 7.93 -36.55 15.95
C ASP A 203 6.86 -35.51 16.33
N GLY A 204 5.89 -35.92 17.15
CA GLY A 204 4.79 -35.07 17.61
C GLY A 204 5.22 -33.85 18.42
N ALA A 205 6.31 -33.95 19.20
CA ALA A 205 6.84 -32.81 19.97
C ALA A 205 7.46 -31.77 19.03
N LYS A 206 8.21 -32.24 18.03
CA LYS A 206 8.77 -31.38 16.98
C LYS A 206 7.65 -30.70 16.18
N GLN A 207 6.65 -31.47 15.77
CA GLN A 207 5.48 -30.96 15.05
C GLN A 207 4.75 -29.85 15.84
N ARG A 208 4.62 -30.00 17.17
CA ARG A 208 4.05 -28.97 18.04
C ARG A 208 4.85 -27.67 17.99
N THR A 209 6.17 -27.75 18.17
CA THR A 209 7.05 -26.57 18.13
C THR A 209 7.02 -25.89 16.78
N ASP A 210 7.00 -26.67 15.69
CA ASP A 210 6.94 -26.13 14.34
C ASP A 210 5.61 -25.40 14.08
N PHE A 211 4.47 -25.95 14.52
CA PHE A 211 3.18 -25.26 14.42
C PHE A 211 3.10 -24.00 15.30
N GLN A 212 3.70 -24.01 16.49
CA GLN A 212 3.78 -22.82 17.35
C GLN A 212 4.57 -21.70 16.67
N ASN A 213 5.72 -22.04 16.09
CA ASN A 213 6.54 -21.07 15.36
C ASN A 213 5.81 -20.54 14.12
N ALA A 214 5.15 -21.41 13.36
CA ALA A 214 4.35 -21.03 12.21
C ALA A 214 3.18 -20.10 12.59
N THR A 215 2.47 -20.41 13.68
CA THR A 215 1.40 -19.55 14.21
C THR A 215 1.91 -18.14 14.51
N LYS A 216 3.04 -18.02 15.23
CA LYS A 216 3.64 -16.71 15.55
C LYS A 216 4.01 -15.93 14.30
N GLU A 217 4.66 -16.57 13.35
CA GLU A 217 5.07 -15.94 12.10
C GLU A 217 3.86 -15.50 11.25
N LEU A 218 2.84 -16.35 11.14
CA LEU A 218 1.62 -16.03 10.40
C LEU A 218 0.83 -14.92 11.07
N CYS A 219 0.80 -14.81 12.40
CA CYS A 219 0.19 -13.67 13.11
C CYS A 219 0.88 -12.34 12.75
N VAL A 220 2.21 -12.30 12.72
CA VAL A 220 2.96 -11.10 12.28
C VAL A 220 2.63 -10.72 10.83
N ARG A 221 2.55 -11.71 9.96
CA ARG A 221 2.21 -11.51 8.53
C ARG A 221 0.78 -11.05 8.33
N ARG A 222 -0.18 -11.62 9.07
CA ARG A 222 -1.58 -11.23 9.06
C ARG A 222 -1.74 -9.78 9.48
N LEU A 223 -1.07 -9.35 10.57
CA LEU A 223 -1.04 -7.95 11.00
C LEU A 223 -0.52 -7.04 9.89
N THR A 224 0.65 -7.37 9.33
CA THR A 224 1.30 -6.57 8.29
C THR A 224 0.42 -6.45 7.04
N THR A 225 -0.14 -7.58 6.58
CA THR A 225 -1.02 -7.65 5.40
C THR A 225 -2.32 -6.88 5.63
N LYS A 226 -2.91 -6.97 6.83
CA LYS A 226 -4.11 -6.21 7.19
C LYS A 226 -3.84 -4.70 7.24
N LYS A 227 -2.70 -4.28 7.77
CA LYS A 227 -2.29 -2.87 7.82
C LYS A 227 -2.15 -2.29 6.41
N ILE A 228 -1.49 -3.03 5.53
CA ILE A 228 -1.39 -2.73 4.11
C ILE A 228 -2.78 -2.57 3.47
N HIS A 229 -3.68 -3.51 3.75
CA HIS A 229 -5.05 -3.46 3.24
C HIS A 229 -5.78 -2.19 3.71
N GLN A 230 -5.58 -1.76 4.96
CA GLN A 230 -6.12 -0.48 5.44
C GLN A 230 -5.54 0.71 4.65
N TYR A 231 -4.23 0.75 4.40
CA TYR A 231 -3.64 1.84 3.60
C TYR A 231 -4.19 1.90 2.18
N VAL A 232 -4.30 0.76 1.50
CA VAL A 232 -4.84 0.70 0.12
C VAL A 232 -6.30 1.15 0.11
N ARG A 233 -7.13 0.68 1.04
CA ARG A 233 -8.53 1.11 1.15
C ARG A 233 -8.66 2.60 1.44
N THR A 234 -7.84 3.13 2.33
CA THR A 234 -7.83 4.56 2.64
C THR A 234 -7.43 5.38 1.41
N THR A 235 -6.49 4.88 0.61
CA THR A 235 -6.12 5.51 -0.68
C THR A 235 -7.28 5.50 -1.67
N LEU A 236 -7.97 4.36 -1.82
CA LEU A 236 -9.17 4.25 -2.66
C LEU A 236 -10.27 5.23 -2.25
N THR A 237 -10.51 5.40 -0.93
CA THR A 237 -11.45 6.40 -0.42
C THR A 237 -11.07 7.81 -0.88
N PHE A 238 -9.79 8.17 -0.84
CA PHE A 238 -9.33 9.48 -1.31
C PHE A 238 -9.40 9.63 -2.83
N SER A 239 -9.13 8.57 -3.57
CA SER A 239 -9.34 8.50 -5.02
C SER A 239 -10.81 8.81 -5.36
N GLY A 240 -11.76 8.22 -4.61
CA GLY A 240 -13.18 8.52 -4.73
C GLY A 240 -13.55 9.95 -4.34
N GLU A 241 -12.98 10.50 -3.26
CA GLU A 241 -13.20 11.89 -2.85
C GLU A 241 -12.64 12.90 -3.86
N ALA A 242 -11.46 12.66 -4.42
CA ALA A 242 -10.88 13.50 -5.48
C ALA A 242 -11.78 13.49 -6.73
N GLN A 243 -12.27 12.32 -7.14
CA GLN A 243 -13.24 12.22 -8.23
C GLN A 243 -14.53 12.98 -7.91
N ALA A 244 -15.03 12.89 -6.68
CA ALA A 244 -16.22 13.63 -6.26
C ALA A 244 -16.01 15.16 -6.33
N ILE A 245 -14.81 15.66 -6.04
CA ILE A 245 -14.46 17.07 -6.21
C ILE A 245 -14.41 17.46 -7.69
N ILE A 246 -13.85 16.61 -8.55
CA ILE A 246 -13.84 16.83 -10.01
C ILE A 246 -15.28 16.88 -10.55
N ASP A 247 -16.12 15.90 -10.18
CA ASP A 247 -17.53 15.85 -10.58
C ASP A 247 -18.29 17.09 -10.06
N TYR A 248 -18.05 17.50 -8.81
CA TYR A 248 -18.63 18.71 -8.22
C TYR A 248 -18.21 19.98 -8.96
N THR A 249 -16.92 20.10 -9.31
CA THR A 249 -16.39 21.22 -10.09
C THR A 249 -17.08 21.31 -11.45
N ARG A 250 -17.28 20.17 -12.15
CA ARG A 250 -18.01 20.14 -13.41
C ARG A 250 -19.45 20.64 -13.25
N SER A 251 -20.18 20.14 -12.26
CA SER A 251 -21.56 20.57 -12.01
C SER A 251 -21.67 22.05 -11.67
N LEU A 252 -20.70 22.61 -10.93
CA LEU A 252 -20.67 24.07 -10.70
C LEU A 252 -20.39 24.84 -11.99
N GLN A 253 -19.50 24.35 -12.85
CA GLN A 253 -19.22 25.01 -14.13
C GLN A 253 -20.43 25.02 -15.06
N GLU A 254 -21.24 23.96 -15.08
CA GLU A 254 -22.51 23.92 -15.84
C GLU A 254 -23.48 25.01 -15.35
N LEU A 255 -23.54 25.28 -14.05
CA LEU A 255 -24.34 26.37 -13.49
C LEU A 255 -23.81 27.76 -13.86
N VAL A 256 -22.48 27.90 -13.99
CA VAL A 256 -21.85 29.13 -14.47
C VAL A 256 -22.15 29.35 -15.95
N GLU A 257 -22.01 28.31 -16.78
CA GLU A 257 -22.35 28.34 -18.21
C GLU A 257 -23.83 28.70 -18.44
N ALA A 258 -24.73 28.27 -17.54
CA ALA A 258 -26.15 28.62 -17.57
C ALA A 258 -26.48 30.03 -17.02
N GLY A 259 -25.49 30.79 -16.53
CA GLY A 259 -25.70 32.11 -15.92
C GLY A 259 -26.40 32.08 -14.55
N ILE A 260 -26.52 30.90 -13.93
CA ILE A 260 -27.18 30.71 -12.62
C ILE A 260 -26.21 31.05 -11.47
N LEU A 261 -24.91 30.82 -11.67
CA LEU A 261 -23.86 31.03 -10.68
C LEU A 261 -22.74 31.88 -11.28
N SER A 262 -22.09 32.75 -10.49
CA SER A 262 -20.86 33.41 -10.94
C SER A 262 -19.66 32.47 -10.81
N GLN A 263 -18.61 32.70 -11.61
CA GLN A 263 -17.39 31.89 -11.55
C GLN A 263 -16.73 31.98 -10.16
N GLU A 264 -16.71 33.15 -9.55
CA GLU A 264 -16.10 33.38 -8.23
C GLU A 264 -16.80 32.55 -7.14
N VAL A 265 -18.13 32.43 -7.20
CA VAL A 265 -18.88 31.61 -6.24
C VAL A 265 -18.65 30.12 -6.49
N ALA A 266 -18.53 29.69 -7.75
CA ALA A 266 -18.16 28.31 -8.08
C ALA A 266 -16.77 27.97 -7.54
N ASP A 267 -15.79 28.83 -7.80
CA ASP A 267 -14.39 28.64 -7.39
C ASP A 267 -14.26 28.58 -5.87
N GLU A 268 -14.91 29.48 -5.13
CA GLU A 268 -14.89 29.45 -3.67
C GLU A 268 -15.52 28.17 -3.11
N LYS A 269 -16.61 27.66 -3.72
CA LYS A 269 -17.19 26.37 -3.33
C LYS A 269 -16.25 25.19 -3.56
N VAL A 270 -15.57 25.14 -4.70
CA VAL A 270 -14.56 24.10 -5.00
C VAL A 270 -13.42 24.20 -4.00
N LYS A 271 -12.89 25.40 -3.77
CA LYS A 271 -11.83 25.67 -2.80
C LYS A 271 -12.19 25.21 -1.40
N GLN A 272 -13.38 25.54 -0.88
CA GLN A 272 -13.84 25.08 0.43
C GLN A 272 -13.87 23.54 0.51
N ARG A 273 -14.29 22.87 -0.56
CA ARG A 273 -14.30 21.41 -0.61
C ARG A 273 -12.89 20.83 -0.65
N MET A 274 -11.97 21.43 -1.39
CA MET A 274 -10.57 21.02 -1.46
C MET A 274 -9.83 21.22 -0.13
N LEU A 275 -10.12 22.30 0.61
CA LEU A 275 -9.53 22.54 1.94
C LEU A 275 -9.93 21.48 2.98
N GLN A 276 -11.09 20.84 2.82
CA GLN A 276 -11.53 19.72 3.68
C GLN A 276 -10.83 18.39 3.36
N PHE A 277 -10.16 18.28 2.22
CA PHE A 277 -9.59 17.03 1.73
C PHE A 277 -8.37 16.60 2.54
N GLU A 278 -7.40 17.50 2.77
CA GLU A 278 -6.16 17.18 3.50
C GLU A 278 -6.41 16.74 4.96
N PRO A 279 -7.22 17.44 5.77
CA PRO A 279 -7.48 17.03 7.15
C PRO A 279 -8.08 15.63 7.25
N LYS A 280 -9.00 15.27 6.35
CA LYS A 280 -9.59 13.93 6.27
C LYS A 280 -8.54 12.86 5.94
N ILE A 281 -7.60 13.19 5.04
CA ILE A 281 -6.50 12.29 4.71
C ILE A 281 -5.65 12.01 5.95
N LYS A 282 -5.23 13.07 6.63
CA LYS A 282 -4.44 12.98 7.86
C LYS A 282 -5.16 12.16 8.93
N GLU A 283 -6.44 12.45 9.15
CA GLU A 283 -7.26 11.78 10.13
C GLU A 283 -7.37 10.28 9.82
N ALA A 284 -7.74 9.91 8.60
CA ALA A 284 -7.90 8.52 8.20
C ALA A 284 -6.57 7.75 8.27
N LEU A 285 -5.43 8.36 7.89
CA LEU A 285 -4.12 7.71 8.02
C LEU A 285 -3.67 7.59 9.48
N SER A 286 -4.00 8.56 10.34
CA SER A 286 -3.65 8.53 11.76
C SER A 286 -4.37 7.42 12.54
N LYS A 287 -5.51 6.96 12.03
CA LYS A 287 -6.28 5.82 12.57
C LYS A 287 -5.70 4.46 12.16
N ILE A 288 -4.73 4.42 11.24
CA ILE A 288 -4.05 3.19 10.83
C ILE A 288 -2.77 3.04 11.66
N ASP A 289 -2.93 2.58 12.89
CA ASP A 289 -1.84 2.19 13.78
C ASP A 289 -1.86 0.68 14.05
N ASP A 290 -0.73 0.14 14.51
CA ASP A 290 -0.55 -1.30 14.70
C ASP A 290 -1.52 -1.88 15.75
N GLU A 291 -1.84 -1.12 16.80
CA GLU A 291 -2.73 -1.56 17.86
C GLU A 291 -4.19 -1.62 17.37
N THR A 292 -4.65 -0.59 16.66
CA THR A 292 -5.98 -0.56 16.03
C THR A 292 -6.14 -1.73 15.05
N VAL A 293 -5.14 -1.98 14.18
CA VAL A 293 -5.19 -3.10 13.24
C VAL A 293 -5.18 -4.44 13.96
N TYR A 294 -4.39 -4.58 15.03
CA TYR A 294 -4.37 -5.80 15.85
C TYR A 294 -5.73 -6.07 16.50
N ARG A 295 -6.36 -5.06 17.10
CA ARG A 295 -7.71 -5.17 17.68
C ARG A 295 -8.75 -5.59 16.64
N MET A 296 -8.67 -5.08 15.41
CA MET A 296 -9.56 -5.51 14.32
C MET A 296 -9.38 -7.01 13.99
N LEU A 297 -8.15 -7.52 14.02
CA LEU A 297 -7.87 -8.94 13.81
C LEU A 297 -8.36 -9.81 14.97
N GLN A 298 -8.21 -9.36 16.21
CA GLN A 298 -8.77 -10.04 17.37
C GLN A 298 -10.30 -10.10 17.30
N GLN A 299 -10.95 -9.00 16.91
CA GLN A 299 -12.41 -8.99 16.72
C GLN A 299 -12.84 -9.98 15.63
N GLN A 300 -12.07 -10.08 14.54
CA GLN A 300 -12.30 -11.07 13.49
C GLN A 300 -12.14 -12.50 14.02
N ASP A 301 -11.15 -12.76 14.89
CA ASP A 301 -10.97 -14.06 15.54
C ASP A 301 -12.11 -14.43 16.49
N ILE A 302 -12.63 -13.45 17.26
CA ILE A 302 -13.80 -13.65 18.13
C ILE A 302 -15.03 -14.02 17.28
N ILE A 303 -15.28 -13.28 16.19
CA ILE A 303 -16.43 -13.52 15.31
C ILE A 303 -16.35 -14.90 14.64
N SER A 304 -15.16 -15.30 14.22
CA SER A 304 -14.93 -16.60 13.56
C SER A 304 -14.72 -17.77 14.53
N ARG A 305 -14.72 -17.50 15.85
CA ARG A 305 -14.44 -18.50 16.91
C ARG A 305 -13.10 -19.21 16.70
N SER A 306 -12.08 -18.46 16.29
CA SER A 306 -10.72 -18.95 16.08
C SER A 306 -10.12 -19.55 17.35
N TRP A 307 -9.26 -20.56 17.20
CA TRP A 307 -8.38 -20.99 18.28
C TRP A 307 -7.18 -20.05 18.38
N THR A 308 -7.04 -19.30 19.48
CA THR A 308 -6.01 -18.25 19.64
C THR A 308 -5.10 -18.44 20.86
N ASN A 309 -5.18 -19.61 21.53
CA ASN A 309 -4.51 -19.84 22.82
C ASN A 309 -2.98 -19.71 22.76
N GLU A 310 -2.38 -19.93 21.58
CA GLU A 310 -0.92 -19.84 21.37
C GLU A 310 -0.53 -18.69 20.43
N ASP A 311 -1.47 -17.79 20.13
CA ASP A 311 -1.16 -16.60 19.36
C ASP A 311 -0.23 -15.68 20.18
N PRO A 312 0.78 -15.06 19.55
CA PRO A 312 1.64 -14.10 20.23
C PRO A 312 0.84 -12.87 20.65
N SER A 313 1.20 -12.29 21.80
CA SER A 313 0.65 -10.99 22.22
C SER A 313 1.03 -9.88 21.24
N PHE A 314 0.30 -8.75 21.28
CA PHE A 314 0.64 -7.58 20.48
C PHE A 314 2.09 -7.12 20.68
N ALA A 315 2.55 -7.04 21.93
CA ALA A 315 3.92 -6.66 22.26
C ALA A 315 4.97 -7.65 21.70
N GLU A 316 4.64 -8.95 21.66
CA GLU A 316 5.51 -9.96 21.03
C GLU A 316 5.56 -9.77 19.51
N ILE A 317 4.43 -9.50 18.86
CA ILE A 317 4.38 -9.18 17.43
C ILE A 317 5.20 -7.93 17.11
N GLU A 318 5.04 -6.85 17.87
CA GLU A 318 5.82 -5.62 17.68
C GLU A 318 7.32 -5.88 17.82
N LYS A 319 7.71 -6.66 18.82
CA LYS A 319 9.10 -7.09 19.01
C LYS A 319 9.61 -7.88 17.81
N MET A 320 8.83 -8.83 17.29
CA MET A 320 9.19 -9.63 16.11
C MET A 320 9.36 -8.76 14.85
N ILE A 321 8.49 -7.75 14.66
CA ILE A 321 8.59 -6.78 13.56
C ILE A 321 9.84 -5.90 13.72
N ALA A 322 10.09 -5.37 14.92
CA ALA A 322 11.23 -4.50 15.20
C ALA A 322 12.58 -5.23 15.04
N GLN A 323 12.61 -6.52 15.39
CA GLN A 323 13.74 -7.41 15.17
C GLN A 323 13.92 -7.80 13.69
N GLY A 324 13.08 -7.29 12.78
CA GLY A 324 13.16 -7.54 11.33
C GLY A 324 12.93 -9.00 10.95
N LEU A 325 12.35 -9.81 11.85
CA LEU A 325 12.41 -11.28 11.80
C LEU A 325 13.84 -11.80 11.60
N LEU A 326 14.66 -11.59 12.64
CA LEU A 326 16.04 -12.03 12.86
C LEU A 326 16.37 -13.53 12.67
N SER A 327 15.57 -14.35 11.97
CA SER A 327 15.79 -15.81 11.84
C SER A 327 15.86 -16.36 10.41
N ARG A 328 15.81 -15.54 9.36
CA ARG A 328 16.13 -16.03 8.00
C ARG A 328 17.56 -16.58 7.85
N ALA A 329 18.46 -16.37 8.81
CA ALA A 329 19.81 -16.94 8.81
C ALA A 329 19.92 -18.36 9.41
N ARG A 330 18.91 -18.89 10.12
CA ARG A 330 19.02 -20.23 10.74
C ARG A 330 18.20 -21.32 10.05
N TRP A 331 17.10 -20.95 9.39
CA TRP A 331 16.31 -21.92 8.64
C TRP A 331 16.63 -21.92 7.15
N GLY A 332 16.87 -20.77 6.51
CA GLY A 332 17.11 -20.70 5.05
C GLY A 332 18.37 -21.41 4.55
N LEU A 333 19.46 -21.44 5.33
CA LEU A 333 20.71 -22.11 4.94
C LEU A 333 20.65 -23.63 5.16
N ASP A 334 20.02 -24.11 6.24
CA ASP A 334 19.83 -25.55 6.46
C ASP A 334 18.71 -26.14 5.59
N TRP A 335 17.66 -25.37 5.26
CA TRP A 335 16.57 -25.83 4.39
C TRP A 335 16.98 -26.02 2.93
N ILE A 336 17.79 -25.10 2.38
CA ILE A 336 18.29 -25.23 1.00
C ILE A 336 19.20 -26.46 0.91
N VAL A 337 19.99 -26.75 1.94
CA VAL A 337 20.85 -27.94 2.01
C VAL A 337 20.05 -29.24 2.17
N ILE A 338 18.92 -29.24 2.89
CA ILE A 338 18.06 -30.42 3.06
C ILE A 338 17.23 -30.71 1.79
N SER A 339 16.67 -29.69 1.14
CA SER A 339 15.91 -29.84 -0.12
C SER A 339 16.80 -30.32 -1.28
N MET A 340 18.07 -29.90 -1.32
CA MET A 340 19.04 -30.34 -2.34
C MET A 340 19.53 -31.78 -2.15
N ARG A 341 19.47 -32.36 -0.94
CA ARG A 341 19.84 -33.78 -0.71
C ARG A 341 18.73 -34.76 -1.10
N VAL A 342 17.46 -34.34 -1.08
CA VAL A 342 16.31 -35.24 -1.32
C VAL A 342 15.95 -35.32 -2.81
N THR A 343 16.33 -34.33 -3.62
CA THR A 343 15.89 -34.23 -5.03
C THR A 343 16.93 -34.63 -6.08
N GLY A 344 18.17 -34.98 -5.69
CA GLY A 344 19.18 -35.52 -6.63
C GLY A 344 19.57 -34.58 -7.78
N VAL A 345 19.31 -33.27 -7.66
CA VAL A 345 19.58 -32.30 -8.72
C VAL A 345 21.06 -31.89 -8.70
N PRO A 346 21.81 -32.02 -9.81
CA PRO A 346 23.22 -31.61 -9.87
C PRO A 346 23.37 -30.08 -9.83
N TYR A 347 24.45 -29.65 -9.19
CA TYR A 347 24.88 -28.26 -9.03
C TYR A 347 24.86 -27.47 -10.36
N ILE A 348 24.10 -26.37 -10.40
CA ILE A 348 24.39 -25.24 -11.28
C ILE A 348 24.75 -24.08 -10.36
N THR A 349 26.04 -23.80 -10.26
CA THR A 349 26.59 -22.65 -9.55
C THR A 349 26.21 -21.37 -10.28
N LEU A 350 25.36 -20.55 -9.65
CA LEU A 350 25.14 -19.15 -10.00
C LEU A 350 26.33 -18.31 -9.49
N PHE A 351 27.48 -18.49 -10.14
CA PHE A 351 28.63 -17.58 -10.13
C PHE A 351 29.20 -17.63 -11.53
N ASP A 352 28.54 -16.98 -12.48
CA ASP A 352 29.12 -16.48 -13.74
C ASP A 352 28.01 -15.82 -14.57
N LEU A 353 27.76 -14.54 -14.29
CA LEU A 353 27.27 -13.57 -15.27
C LEU A 353 27.86 -12.21 -14.86
N GLN A 354 28.99 -11.88 -15.48
CA GLN A 354 29.53 -10.51 -15.57
C GLN A 354 28.66 -9.65 -16.47
#